data_AF-A0AAV0DFJ7-F1
#
_entry.id   AF-A0AAV0DFJ7-F1
#
_cell.length_a   1.000
_cell.length_b   1.000
_cell.length_c   1.000
_cell.angle_alpha   90.00
_cell.angle_beta   90.00
_cell.angle_gamma   90.00
#
_symmetry.space_group_name_H-M   'P 1'
#
loop_
_entity.id
_entity.type
_entity.pdbx_description
1 polymer ?
#
loop_
_entity_poly.entity_id
_entity_poly.type
_entity_poly.pdbx_seq_one_letter_code
_entity_poly.pdbx_strand_id
1 'polypeptide(L)'
;MNRPTVMLSIVANMESQDSYEFHMEILQPPKLSFNVWLALRNRLPTQDSLSYLHIVNRCDLCKGGLATIPHLFFLCPFTCRVWQHIRNWMGLGHEMTTFLSAIKWITKTHKGSTMKAKAVRLAFCASIYYIWHVRNELRFDGGLKTEADVISNVKHVVYKILYSLYPHELINF
;
A
#
# COMPACT_ATOMS: atom_id res chain seq x y z
N MET A 1 -1.06 -12.70 -32.14
CA MET A 1 -1.75 -11.42 -32.44
C MET A 1 -1.26 -10.37 -31.46
N ASN A 2 -0.41 -9.49 -31.95
CA ASN A 2 0.27 -8.42 -31.22
C ASN A 2 -0.74 -7.41 -30.66
N ARG A 3 -0.75 -7.22 -29.34
CA ARG A 3 -1.26 -5.97 -28.75
C ARG A 3 -0.07 -5.00 -28.58
N PRO A 4 -0.23 -3.71 -28.90
CA PRO A 4 0.90 -2.79 -28.96
C PRO A 4 1.42 -2.51 -27.55
N THR A 5 2.70 -2.78 -27.36
CA THR A 5 3.53 -2.47 -26.19
C THR A 5 3.74 -0.96 -26.10
N VAL A 6 2.76 -0.22 -25.57
CA VAL A 6 2.91 1.23 -25.31
C VAL A 6 2.60 1.51 -23.83
N MET A 7 3.59 1.21 -22.98
CA MET A 7 4.00 2.03 -21.83
C MET A 7 5.31 1.48 -21.28
N LEU A 8 6.36 1.59 -22.11
CA LEU A 8 7.74 1.56 -21.66
C LEU A 8 7.96 2.72 -20.67
N SER A 9 8.57 2.39 -19.53
CA SER A 9 9.35 3.32 -18.67
C SER A 9 8.57 4.35 -17.82
N ILE A 10 8.08 3.96 -16.64
CA ILE A 10 7.86 4.92 -15.52
C ILE A 10 9.02 4.92 -14.50
N VAL A 11 10.13 4.24 -14.81
CA VAL A 11 11.35 4.36 -14.02
C VAL A 11 12.55 4.53 -14.95
N ALA A 12 12.69 5.73 -15.50
CA ALA A 12 13.98 6.24 -15.91
C ALA A 12 14.44 7.26 -14.85
N ASN A 13 15.70 7.13 -14.43
CA ASN A 13 16.44 7.95 -13.47
C ASN A 13 16.07 7.84 -11.98
N MET A 14 16.64 6.83 -11.34
CA MET A 14 17.54 7.06 -10.22
C MET A 14 18.87 6.38 -10.60
N GLU A 15 19.90 7.19 -10.85
CA GLU A 15 21.23 6.70 -11.19
C GLU A 15 21.77 5.81 -10.05
N SER A 16 22.30 4.66 -10.48
CA SER A 16 23.15 3.69 -9.78
C SER A 16 22.62 2.83 -8.62
N GLN A 17 22.27 1.59 -9.01
CA GLN A 17 22.62 0.30 -8.37
C GLN A 17 21.97 -0.06 -7.02
N ASP A 18 20.72 -0.52 -7.09
CA ASP A 18 20.44 -1.96 -7.03
C ASP A 18 18.98 -2.25 -7.42
N SER A 19 18.83 -3.22 -8.30
CA SER A 19 17.65 -3.59 -9.08
C SER A 19 16.46 -4.08 -8.25
N TYR A 20 15.63 -3.16 -7.75
CA TYR A 20 14.25 -3.48 -7.36
C TYR A 20 13.33 -3.25 -8.55
N GLU A 21 13.46 -4.12 -9.56
CA GLU A 21 12.51 -4.22 -10.66
C GLU A 21 11.20 -4.80 -10.10
N PHE A 22 10.45 -3.95 -9.39
CA PHE A 22 9.12 -4.26 -8.91
C PHE A 22 8.19 -4.20 -10.12
N HIS A 23 8.23 -5.26 -10.94
CA HIS A 23 7.30 -5.50 -12.02
C HIS A 23 5.88 -5.62 -11.44
N MET A 24 5.22 -4.48 -11.27
CA MET A 24 3.76 -4.39 -11.11
C MET A 24 3.10 -4.69 -12.45
N GLU A 25 3.29 -5.90 -12.97
CA GLU A 25 2.55 -6.36 -14.13
C GLU A 25 1.06 -6.42 -13.77
N ILE A 26 0.33 -5.38 -14.18
CA ILE A 26 -1.07 -5.39 -14.65
C ILE A 26 -2.07 -6.07 -13.71
N LEU A 27 -1.95 -5.90 -12.39
CA LEU A 27 -2.92 -6.51 -11.46
C LEU A 27 -3.56 -5.57 -10.44
N GLN A 28 -3.23 -4.29 -10.48
CA GLN A 28 -3.76 -3.32 -9.53
C GLN A 28 -4.49 -2.20 -10.29
N PRO A 29 -5.62 -1.71 -9.77
CA PRO A 29 -6.23 -0.49 -10.27
C PRO A 29 -5.17 0.61 -10.36
N PRO A 30 -5.08 1.39 -11.44
CA PRO A 30 -4.04 2.39 -11.63
C PRO A 30 -3.88 3.35 -10.43
N LYS A 31 -4.99 3.63 -9.74
CA LYS A 31 -5.03 4.43 -8.51
C LYS A 31 -4.16 3.85 -7.38
N LEU A 32 -4.12 2.52 -7.19
CA LEU A 32 -3.29 1.88 -6.16
C LEU A 32 -1.81 1.99 -6.51
N SER A 33 -1.43 1.60 -7.72
CA SER A 33 -0.04 1.63 -8.18
C SER A 33 0.54 3.03 -8.16
N PHE A 34 -0.24 4.04 -8.58
CA PHE A 34 0.18 5.43 -8.54
C PHE A 34 0.38 5.95 -7.11
N ASN A 35 -0.49 5.59 -6.17
CA ASN A 35 -0.33 5.97 -4.76
C ASN A 35 0.89 5.32 -4.11
N VAL A 36 1.12 4.03 -4.35
CA VAL A 36 2.33 3.34 -3.87
C VAL A 36 3.59 3.98 -4.46
N TRP A 37 3.59 4.32 -5.75
CA TRP A 37 4.70 5.02 -6.39
C TRP A 37 4.98 6.39 -5.75
N LEU A 38 3.94 7.17 -5.44
CA LEU A 38 4.08 8.42 -4.69
C LEU A 38 4.61 8.20 -3.28
N ALA A 39 4.13 7.16 -2.58
CA ALA A 39 4.54 6.82 -1.22
C ALA A 39 6.03 6.51 -1.16
N LEU A 40 6.51 5.69 -2.10
CA LEU A 40 7.91 5.30 -2.18
C LEU A 40 8.84 6.46 -2.51
N ARG A 41 8.34 7.49 -3.18
CA ARG A 41 9.11 8.70 -3.52
C ARG A 41 9.02 9.78 -2.45
N ASN A 42 8.37 9.53 -1.31
CA ASN A 42 8.06 10.55 -0.31
C ASN A 42 7.32 11.77 -0.91
N ARG A 43 6.54 11.53 -1.98
CA ARG A 43 5.79 12.54 -2.74
C ARG A 43 4.29 12.48 -2.48
N LEU A 44 3.84 11.63 -1.55
CA LEU A 44 2.49 11.77 -1.02
C LEU A 44 2.42 13.10 -0.28
N PRO A 45 1.34 13.90 -0.48
CA PRO A 45 1.15 15.14 0.25
C PRO A 45 1.00 14.84 1.75
N THR A 46 2.12 14.84 2.44
CA THR A 46 2.29 14.79 3.89
C THR A 46 2.76 16.16 4.32
N GLN A 47 2.53 16.54 5.58
CA GLN A 47 2.83 17.89 6.08
C GLN A 47 4.31 18.27 5.94
N ASP A 48 5.20 17.32 5.66
CA ASP A 48 6.61 17.57 5.37
C ASP A 48 6.82 18.45 4.12
N SER A 49 5.86 18.52 3.18
CA SER A 49 5.92 19.48 2.06
C SER A 49 5.38 20.88 2.39
N LEU A 50 4.84 21.07 3.60
CA LEU A 50 4.22 22.32 4.08
C LEU A 50 4.88 22.80 5.40
N SER A 51 6.16 22.43 5.62
CA SER A 51 6.94 22.84 6.79
C SER A 51 7.02 24.36 6.96
N TYR A 52 6.79 25.12 5.88
CA TYR A 52 6.75 26.58 5.88
C TYR A 52 5.46 27.20 6.47
N LEU A 53 4.41 26.40 6.74
CA LEU A 53 3.12 26.92 7.20
C LEU A 53 2.92 26.89 8.73
N HIS A 54 3.92 26.51 9.53
CA HIS A 54 3.82 26.43 11.00
C HIS A 54 2.61 25.62 11.53
N ILE A 55 2.05 24.72 10.72
CA ILE A 55 0.91 23.89 11.12
C ILE A 55 1.46 22.73 11.94
N VAL A 56 0.87 22.51 13.12
CA VAL A 56 1.15 21.38 14.00
C VAL A 56 1.16 20.07 13.18
N ASN A 57 2.33 19.44 13.09
CA ASN A 57 2.58 18.25 12.27
C ASN A 57 2.14 16.98 13.02
N ARG A 58 0.86 16.89 13.42
CA ARG A 58 0.30 15.74 14.15
C ARG A 58 -0.37 14.77 13.18
N CYS A 59 -0.15 13.48 13.41
CA CYS A 59 -0.75 12.41 12.62
C CYS A 59 -2.28 12.47 12.72
N ASP A 60 -2.96 12.60 11.59
CA ASP A 60 -4.42 12.72 11.56
C ASP A 60 -5.14 11.43 12.03
N LEU A 61 -4.46 10.28 12.02
CA LEU A 61 -5.00 8.97 12.44
C LEU A 61 -4.95 8.77 13.96
N CYS A 62 -3.78 8.92 14.59
CA CYS A 62 -3.61 8.66 16.03
C CYS A 62 -3.64 9.91 16.91
N LYS A 63 -3.62 11.10 16.31
CA LYS A 63 -3.56 12.42 16.96
C LYS A 63 -2.36 12.67 17.90
N GLY A 64 -1.45 11.70 18.07
CA GLY A 64 -0.35 11.75 19.04
C GLY A 64 1.07 11.82 18.45
N GLY A 65 1.32 11.24 17.26
CA GLY A 65 2.65 11.21 16.64
C GLY A 65 2.87 12.30 15.58
N LEU A 66 4.11 12.45 15.11
CA LEU A 66 4.42 13.32 13.98
C LEU A 66 3.84 12.75 12.67
N ALA A 67 3.30 13.58 11.77
CA ALA A 67 2.72 13.13 10.50
C ALA A 67 3.76 12.84 9.40
N THR A 68 4.80 12.07 9.75
CA THR A 68 5.83 11.60 8.82
C THR A 68 5.37 10.34 8.09
N ILE A 69 5.93 10.05 6.92
CA ILE A 69 5.64 8.80 6.18
C ILE A 69 5.94 7.54 7.02
N PRO A 70 7.11 7.39 7.69
CA PRO A 70 7.37 6.22 8.52
C PRO A 70 6.33 6.05 9.63
N HIS A 71 5.94 7.16 10.27
CA HIS A 71 4.91 7.10 11.30
C HIS A 71 3.55 6.71 10.70
N LEU A 72 3.09 7.41 9.67
CA LEU A 72 1.82 7.15 9.02
C LEU A 72 1.65 5.67 8.65
N PHE A 73 2.65 5.08 8.01
CA PHE A 73 2.50 3.73 7.49
C PHE A 73 2.94 2.60 8.43
N PHE A 74 3.87 2.81 9.36
CA PHE A 74 4.44 1.67 10.13
C PHE A 74 4.51 1.86 11.65
N LEU A 75 4.50 3.10 12.16
CA LEU A 75 4.64 3.35 13.61
C LEU A 75 3.36 3.89 14.26
N CYS A 76 2.38 4.32 13.46
CA CYS A 76 1.11 4.83 13.96
C CYS A 76 0.31 3.67 14.57
N PRO A 77 -0.16 3.75 15.84
CA PRO A 77 -0.89 2.67 16.48
C PRO A 77 -2.13 2.20 15.68
N PHE A 78 -2.79 3.12 14.98
CA PHE A 78 -3.89 2.82 14.07
C PHE A 78 -3.44 1.91 12.93
N THR A 79 -2.34 2.25 12.24
CA THR A 79 -1.87 1.47 11.10
C THR A 79 -1.16 0.19 11.51
N CYS A 80 -0.52 0.15 12.68
CA CYS A 80 0.00 -1.09 13.25
C CYS A 80 -1.11 -2.14 13.43
N ARG A 81 -2.30 -1.73 13.92
CA ARG A 81 -3.48 -2.62 14.04
C ARG A 81 -3.99 -3.08 12.67
N VAL A 82 -4.07 -2.18 11.69
CA VAL A 82 -4.41 -2.55 10.30
C VAL A 82 -3.43 -3.60 9.78
N TRP A 83 -2.12 -3.38 9.91
CA TRP A 83 -1.11 -4.33 9.45
C TRP A 83 -1.15 -5.66 10.18
N GLN A 84 -1.39 -5.67 11.49
CA GLN A 84 -1.58 -6.91 12.24
C GLN A 84 -2.73 -7.73 11.67
N HIS A 85 -3.86 -7.08 11.39
CA HIS A 85 -5.02 -7.76 10.82
C HIS A 85 -4.77 -8.29 9.40
N ILE A 86 -4.15 -7.47 8.53
CA ILE A 86 -3.81 -7.88 7.17
C ILE A 86 -2.79 -9.02 7.18
N ARG A 87 -1.79 -8.99 8.06
CA ARG A 87 -0.83 -10.09 8.24
C ARG A 87 -1.52 -11.39 8.64
N ASN A 88 -2.39 -11.33 9.65
CA ASN A 88 -3.14 -12.50 10.12
C ASN A 88 -4.05 -13.06 9.02
N TRP A 89 -4.78 -12.20 8.33
CA TRP A 89 -5.67 -12.59 7.24
C TRP A 89 -4.91 -13.26 6.08
N MET A 90 -3.71 -12.80 5.77
CA MET A 90 -2.91 -13.32 4.66
C MET A 90 -1.95 -14.45 5.08
N GLY A 91 -1.93 -14.83 6.37
CA GLY A 91 -1.04 -15.84 6.92
C GLY A 91 0.45 -15.47 6.83
N LEU A 92 0.80 -14.21 7.12
CA LEU A 92 2.16 -13.68 7.00
C LEU A 92 2.84 -13.64 8.38
N GLY A 93 4.01 -14.29 8.50
CA GLY A 93 4.81 -14.28 9.73
C GLY A 93 5.76 -13.09 9.86
N HIS A 94 5.88 -12.22 8.86
CA HIS A 94 6.83 -11.12 8.83
C HIS A 94 6.18 -9.78 9.19
N GLU A 95 6.79 -9.04 10.10
CA GLU A 95 6.35 -7.68 10.46
C GLU A 95 6.83 -6.63 9.47
N MET A 96 5.90 -5.78 9.02
CA MET A 96 6.23 -4.68 8.12
C MET A 96 6.60 -3.46 8.96
N THR A 97 7.90 -3.18 9.02
CA THR A 97 8.47 -2.07 9.82
C THR A 97 8.84 -0.85 8.97
N THR A 98 9.12 -1.06 7.69
CA THR A 98 9.46 0.00 6.72
C THR A 98 9.00 -0.40 5.31
N PHE A 99 8.90 0.56 4.40
CA PHE A 99 8.61 0.27 2.98
C PHE A 99 9.68 -0.65 2.38
N LEU A 100 10.96 -0.35 2.62
CA LEU A 100 12.05 -1.11 2.03
C LEU A 100 12.09 -2.55 2.54
N SER A 101 11.92 -2.76 3.86
CA SER A 101 11.88 -4.12 4.44
C SER A 101 10.66 -4.90 3.95
N ALA A 102 9.49 -4.26 3.91
CA ALA A 102 8.27 -4.88 3.41
C ALA A 102 8.39 -5.29 1.93
N ILE A 103 8.88 -4.39 1.06
CA ILE A 103 9.06 -4.67 -0.36
C ILE A 103 10.07 -5.79 -0.55
N LYS A 104 11.25 -5.71 0.08
CA LYS A 104 12.28 -6.76 -0.01
C LYS A 104 11.74 -8.12 0.40
N TRP A 105 10.96 -8.18 1.48
CA TRP A 105 10.38 -9.44 1.95
C TRP A 105 9.31 -9.97 0.99
N ILE A 106 8.41 -9.11 0.49
CA ILE A 106 7.35 -9.49 -0.46
C ILE A 106 7.96 -9.98 -1.77
N THR A 107 8.95 -9.27 -2.33
CA THR A 107 9.59 -9.67 -3.60
C THR A 107 10.37 -10.97 -3.47
N LYS A 108 10.96 -11.23 -2.31
CA LYS A 108 11.69 -12.48 -2.04
C LYS A 108 10.75 -13.67 -1.81
N THR A 109 9.72 -13.50 -0.98
CA THR A 109 8.87 -14.59 -0.47
C THR A 109 7.65 -14.86 -1.36
N HIS A 110 7.12 -13.82 -2.00
CA HIS A 110 5.90 -13.87 -2.80
C HIS A 110 6.17 -13.52 -4.27
N LYS A 111 7.22 -14.15 -4.83
CA LYS A 111 7.57 -14.06 -6.25
C LYS A 111 6.64 -14.92 -7.13
N GLY A 112 6.58 -14.61 -8.42
CA GLY A 112 5.83 -15.38 -9.42
C GLY A 112 4.35 -15.04 -9.51
N SER A 113 3.56 -15.93 -10.13
CA SER A 113 2.18 -15.65 -10.57
C SER A 113 1.09 -16.43 -9.83
N THR A 114 1.43 -17.08 -8.71
CA THR A 114 0.44 -17.81 -7.90
C THR A 114 -0.62 -16.86 -7.36
N MET A 115 -1.85 -17.37 -7.16
CA MET A 115 -2.94 -16.58 -6.60
C MET A 115 -2.54 -15.98 -5.23
N LYS A 116 -1.92 -16.76 -4.34
CA LYS A 116 -1.43 -16.27 -3.04
C LYS A 116 -0.38 -15.16 -3.19
N ALA A 117 0.61 -15.30 -4.08
CA ALA A 117 1.63 -14.28 -4.29
C ALA A 117 1.03 -12.97 -4.84
N LYS A 118 0.03 -13.07 -5.71
CA LYS A 118 -0.73 -11.92 -6.23
C LYS A 118 -1.59 -11.27 -5.14
N ALA A 119 -2.29 -12.08 -4.34
CA ALA A 119 -3.10 -11.63 -3.22
C ALA A 119 -2.27 -10.81 -2.23
N VAL A 120 -1.09 -11.31 -1.81
CA VAL A 120 -0.22 -10.62 -0.85
C VAL A 120 0.28 -9.27 -1.39
N ARG A 121 0.75 -9.23 -2.63
CA ARG A 121 1.17 -7.97 -3.27
C ARG A 121 0.03 -6.97 -3.37
N LEU A 122 -1.16 -7.43 -3.72
CA LEU A 122 -2.35 -6.60 -3.81
C LEU A 122 -2.79 -6.06 -2.45
N ALA A 123 -2.84 -6.91 -1.42
CA ALA A 123 -3.20 -6.51 -0.07
C ALA A 123 -2.23 -5.47 0.49
N PHE A 124 -0.92 -5.62 0.23
CA PHE A 124 0.08 -4.63 0.62
C PHE A 124 -0.19 -3.26 -0.02
N CYS A 125 -0.33 -3.22 -1.35
CA CYS A 125 -0.57 -1.96 -2.06
C CYS A 125 -1.92 -1.32 -1.72
N ALA A 126 -2.98 -2.13 -1.59
CA ALA A 126 -4.29 -1.68 -1.15
C ALA A 126 -4.25 -1.09 0.27
N SER A 127 -3.49 -1.69 1.19
CA SER A 127 -3.34 -1.18 2.55
C SER A 127 -2.71 0.20 2.56
N ILE A 128 -1.63 0.40 1.81
CA ILE A 128 -0.98 1.71 1.65
C ILE A 128 -1.98 2.75 1.12
N TYR A 129 -2.73 2.41 0.07
CA TYR A 129 -3.72 3.31 -0.50
C TYR A 129 -4.82 3.69 0.50
N TYR A 130 -5.47 2.71 1.13
CA TYR A 130 -6.62 2.99 1.99
C TYR A 130 -6.22 3.63 3.33
N ILE A 131 -5.01 3.36 3.83
CA ILE A 131 -4.44 4.10 4.96
C ILE A 131 -4.31 5.59 4.60
N TRP A 132 -3.72 5.88 3.43
CA TRP A 132 -3.55 7.26 2.96
C TRP A 132 -4.90 7.93 2.69
N HIS A 133 -5.83 7.20 2.08
CA HIS A 133 -7.19 7.68 1.80
C HIS A 133 -7.92 8.07 3.08
N VAL A 134 -7.98 7.18 4.07
CA VAL A 134 -8.63 7.46 5.35
C VAL A 134 -7.97 8.63 6.06
N ARG A 135 -6.63 8.71 6.05
CA ARG A 135 -5.91 9.84 6.62
C ARG A 135 -6.34 11.17 5.98
N ASN A 136 -6.55 11.20 4.65
CA ASN A 136 -7.00 12.40 3.96
C ASN A 136 -8.47 12.72 4.24
N GLU A 137 -9.37 11.74 4.23
CA GLU A 137 -10.78 11.94 4.60
C GLU A 137 -10.91 12.52 6.02
N LEU A 138 -10.15 11.99 6.99
CA LEU A 138 -10.14 12.53 8.36
C LEU A 138 -9.68 14.00 8.42
N ARG A 139 -8.81 14.40 7.49
CA ARG A 139 -8.25 15.76 7.46
C ARG A 139 -9.18 16.76 6.79
N PHE A 140 -9.86 16.36 5.72
CA PHE A 140 -10.66 17.28 4.90
C PHE A 140 -12.16 17.18 5.13
N ASP A 141 -12.67 15.98 5.45
CA ASP A 141 -14.10 15.70 5.56
C ASP A 141 -14.56 15.53 7.02
N GLY A 142 -13.63 15.45 7.98
CA GLY A 142 -13.91 15.51 9.42
C GLY A 142 -14.70 14.33 10.00
N GLY A 143 -14.88 13.24 9.25
CA GLY A 143 -15.61 12.05 9.69
C GLY A 143 -14.86 11.20 10.72
N LEU A 144 -15.54 10.22 11.31
CA LEU A 144 -14.90 9.14 12.07
C LEU A 144 -14.60 7.99 11.11
N LYS A 145 -13.36 7.50 11.14
CA LYS A 145 -12.93 6.33 10.36
C LYS A 145 -12.19 5.38 11.28
N THR A 146 -12.49 4.11 11.13
CA THR A 146 -11.98 3.03 11.96
C THR A 146 -10.97 2.19 11.19
N GLU A 147 -10.16 1.41 11.91
CA GLU A 147 -9.29 0.42 11.31
C GLU A 147 -10.10 -0.60 10.50
N ALA A 148 -11.32 -0.91 10.94
CA ALA A 148 -12.23 -1.83 10.26
C ALA A 148 -12.63 -1.32 8.86
N ASP A 149 -12.79 -0.01 8.68
CA ASP A 149 -13.09 0.58 7.36
C ASP A 149 -11.95 0.34 6.37
N VAL A 150 -10.71 0.58 6.82
CA VAL A 150 -9.50 0.31 6.01
C VAL A 150 -9.41 -1.17 5.66
N ILE A 151 -9.54 -2.03 6.68
CA ILE A 151 -9.45 -3.49 6.51
C ILE A 151 -10.52 -4.01 5.54
N SER A 152 -11.76 -3.55 5.69
CA SER A 152 -12.89 -3.96 4.84
C SER A 152 -12.65 -3.57 3.39
N ASN A 153 -12.20 -2.33 3.16
CA ASN A 153 -11.87 -1.84 1.82
C ASN A 153 -10.71 -2.61 1.17
N VAL A 154 -9.66 -2.92 1.94
CA VAL A 154 -8.54 -3.76 1.48
C VAL A 154 -9.04 -5.16 1.10
N LYS A 155 -9.82 -5.81 1.97
CA LYS A 155 -10.37 -7.13 1.67
C LYS A 155 -11.26 -7.11 0.44
N HIS A 156 -12.15 -6.13 0.34
CA HIS A 156 -13.08 -5.98 -0.78
C HIS A 156 -12.33 -5.86 -2.11
N VAL A 157 -11.33 -4.98 -2.20
CA VAL A 157 -10.58 -4.81 -3.46
C VAL A 157 -9.77 -6.06 -3.82
N VAL A 158 -9.21 -6.74 -2.83
CA VAL A 158 -8.46 -7.99 -3.03
C VAL A 158 -9.39 -9.10 -3.53
N TYR A 159 -10.49 -9.39 -2.84
CA TYR A 159 -11.44 -10.42 -3.25
C TYR A 159 -12.05 -10.11 -4.61
N LYS A 160 -12.42 -8.85 -4.87
CA LYS A 160 -12.97 -8.43 -6.16
C LYS A 160 -12.01 -8.73 -7.32
N ILE A 161 -10.73 -8.40 -7.15
CA ILE A 161 -9.72 -8.62 -8.19
C ILE A 161 -9.40 -10.11 -8.32
N LEU A 162 -9.20 -10.82 -7.20
CA LEU A 162 -8.94 -12.25 -7.24
C LEU A 162 -10.10 -13.02 -7.87
N TYR A 163 -11.36 -12.66 -7.59
CA TYR A 163 -12.54 -13.31 -8.17
C TYR A 163 -12.63 -13.10 -9.68
N SER A 164 -12.26 -11.90 -10.13
CA SER A 164 -12.17 -11.61 -11.57
C SER A 164 -11.10 -12.42 -12.30
N LEU A 165 -10.06 -12.89 -11.60
CA LEU A 165 -8.90 -13.54 -12.20
C LEU A 165 -8.88 -15.06 -11.99
N TYR A 166 -9.40 -15.51 -10.85
CA TYR A 166 -9.32 -16.88 -10.33
C TYR A 166 -10.65 -17.31 -9.68
N PRO A 167 -11.78 -17.25 -10.42
CA PRO A 167 -13.09 -17.52 -9.85
C PRO A 167 -13.21 -18.93 -9.25
N HIS A 168 -12.51 -19.92 -9.83
CA HIS A 168 -12.55 -21.31 -9.37
C HIS A 168 -11.59 -21.64 -8.22
N GLU A 169 -10.47 -20.91 -8.07
CA GLU A 169 -9.49 -21.17 -7.00
C GLU A 169 -9.89 -20.55 -5.66
N LEU A 170 -10.68 -19.47 -5.68
CA LEU A 170 -11.12 -18.74 -4.48
C LEU A 170 -12.09 -19.49 -3.58
N ILE A 171 -12.76 -20.52 -4.10
CA ILE A 171 -13.70 -21.35 -3.32
C ILE A 171 -12.95 -22.14 -2.22
N ASN A 172 -11.64 -22.31 -2.38
CA ASN A 172 -10.77 -23.10 -1.48
C ASN A 172 -9.69 -22.26 -0.78
N PHE A 173 -9.77 -20.92 -0.84
CA PHE A 173 -8.77 -19.97 -0.30
C PHE A 173 -9.20 -19.36 1.03
#